data_AF-A0A2N1A7S9-F1
#
_entry.id   AF-A0A2N1A7S9-F1
#
_cell.length_a   1.000
_cell.length_b   1.000
_cell.length_c   1.000
_cell.angle_alpha   90.00
_cell.angle_beta   90.00
_cell.angle_gamma   90.00
#
_symmetry.space_group_name_H-M   'P 1'
#
loop_
_entity.id
_entity.type
_entity.pdbx_description
1 polymer ?
#
loop_
_entity_poly.entity_id
_entity_poly.type
_entity_poly.pdbx_seq_one_letter_code
_entity_poly.pdbx_strand_id
1 'polypeptide(L)'
;MLIKGKQQGFVLISVLLITSISTFFAFSAIDENRLQECIAGNQIKELNARSEAEKGIFASYSYTQAKQALTPPTPIADIILALDGKTVPGEYTLTAKVGATANSLLITSKGIHQGAVAYLKAEIEVGVTSSGGEYDAAIVSCEGVVMGAGGVVDSFDSRKGSYEKQFKDKYGKDYSLPTQNAPATPDEYVNANANANVSTTYDAIQGAKGDISQTGKAPIYGNVNATGNYTGNGSKVVGDIKTNGNVGFTTKEAIPTGSGFR
;
A
#
# COMPACT_ATOMS: atom_id res chain seq x y z
N MET A 1 23.54 -105.02 -16.08
CA MET A 1 24.42 -104.13 -15.29
C MET A 1 24.22 -102.71 -15.84
N LEU A 2 23.28 -101.95 -15.27
CA LEU A 2 22.86 -100.64 -15.77
C LEU A 2 23.50 -99.56 -14.90
N ILE A 3 24.29 -98.68 -15.53
CA ILE A 3 25.10 -97.65 -14.88
C ILE A 3 24.18 -96.55 -14.30
N LYS A 4 23.89 -96.65 -13.00
CA LYS A 4 23.21 -95.60 -12.20
C LYS A 4 24.28 -94.72 -11.54
N GLY A 5 24.77 -93.70 -12.26
CA GLY A 5 25.82 -92.82 -11.71
C GLY A 5 25.95 -91.42 -12.31
N LYS A 6 25.08 -91.03 -13.26
CA LYS A 6 25.30 -89.81 -14.07
C LYS A 6 24.29 -88.67 -13.85
N GLN A 7 23.27 -88.84 -13.00
CA GLN A 7 22.18 -87.86 -12.84
C GLN A 7 22.36 -86.89 -11.65
N GLN A 8 23.17 -87.21 -10.63
CA GLN A 8 23.27 -86.35 -9.45
C GLN A 8 24.14 -85.09 -9.65
N GLY A 9 25.10 -85.12 -10.56
CA GLY A 9 25.93 -83.94 -10.87
C GLY A 9 25.20 -82.86 -11.68
N PHE A 10 24.32 -83.26 -12.60
CA PHE A 10 23.56 -82.30 -13.44
C PHE A 10 22.51 -81.54 -12.62
N VAL A 11 21.85 -82.21 -11.68
CA VAL A 11 20.89 -81.59 -10.76
C VAL A 11 21.56 -80.57 -9.83
N LEU A 12 22.79 -80.86 -9.37
CA LEU A 12 23.53 -79.92 -8.54
C LEU A 12 23.86 -78.62 -9.31
N ILE A 13 24.28 -78.74 -10.57
CA ILE A 13 24.62 -77.59 -11.43
C ILE A 13 23.37 -76.76 -11.74
N SER A 14 22.24 -77.38 -12.06
CA SER A 14 21.01 -76.64 -12.36
C SER A 14 20.46 -75.91 -11.13
N VAL A 15 20.51 -76.53 -9.96
CA VAL A 15 20.14 -75.86 -8.69
C VAL A 15 21.08 -74.69 -8.40
N LEU A 16 22.39 -74.86 -8.59
CA LEU A 16 23.39 -73.79 -8.36
C LEU A 16 23.19 -72.60 -9.33
N LEU A 17 22.80 -72.87 -10.57
CA LEU A 17 22.51 -71.85 -11.58
C LEU A 17 21.25 -71.06 -11.21
N ILE A 18 20.19 -71.78 -10.80
CA ILE A 18 18.92 -71.17 -10.39
C ILE A 18 19.10 -70.34 -9.10
N THR A 19 19.83 -70.85 -8.10
CA THR A 19 20.11 -70.07 -6.89
C THR A 19 20.99 -68.87 -7.19
N SER A 20 22.02 -68.98 -8.05
CA SER A 20 22.84 -67.83 -8.45
C SER A 20 22.00 -66.74 -9.11
N ILE A 21 21.15 -67.10 -10.08
CA ILE A 21 20.25 -66.14 -10.74
C ILE A 21 19.31 -65.50 -9.72
N SER A 22 18.72 -66.30 -8.82
CA SER A 22 17.79 -65.80 -7.80
C SER A 22 18.48 -64.84 -6.81
N THR A 23 19.72 -65.13 -6.43
CA THR A 23 20.55 -64.27 -5.58
C THR A 23 20.89 -62.96 -6.27
N PHE A 24 21.22 -62.97 -7.57
CA PHE A 24 21.43 -61.74 -8.34
C PHE A 24 20.17 -60.87 -8.40
N PHE A 25 19.00 -61.47 -8.63
CA PHE A 25 17.72 -60.75 -8.60
C PHE A 25 17.43 -60.16 -7.21
N ALA A 26 17.70 -60.91 -6.14
CA ALA A 26 17.51 -60.44 -4.78
C ALA A 26 18.41 -59.24 -4.44
N PHE A 27 19.69 -59.27 -4.84
CA PHE A 27 20.59 -58.12 -4.65
C PHE A 27 20.18 -56.91 -5.47
N SER A 28 19.77 -57.11 -6.73
CA SER A 28 19.26 -56.02 -7.58
C SER A 28 18.04 -55.34 -6.96
N ALA A 29 17.14 -56.10 -6.33
CA ALA A 29 15.97 -55.55 -5.65
C ALA A 29 16.33 -54.75 -4.39
N ILE A 30 17.35 -55.17 -3.64
CA ILE A 30 17.84 -54.44 -2.45
C ILE A 30 18.45 -53.09 -2.85
N ASP A 31 19.25 -53.07 -3.90
CA ASP A 31 19.87 -51.83 -4.40
C ASP A 31 18.81 -50.85 -4.89
N GLU A 32 17.79 -51.33 -5.60
CA GLU A 32 16.69 -50.51 -6.08
C GLU A 32 15.84 -49.94 -4.92
N ASN A 33 15.56 -50.73 -3.89
CA ASN A 33 14.84 -50.28 -2.69
C ASN A 33 15.59 -49.17 -1.95
N ARG A 34 16.92 -49.29 -1.80
CA ARG A 34 17.73 -48.28 -1.13
C ARG A 34 17.74 -46.96 -1.90
N LEU A 35 17.79 -47.05 -3.23
CA LEU A 35 17.73 -45.88 -4.09
C LEU A 35 16.35 -45.20 -4.01
N GLN A 36 15.27 -45.97 -4.03
CA GLN A 36 13.91 -45.46 -3.85
C GLN A 36 13.73 -44.79 -2.48
N GLU A 37 14.29 -45.33 -1.40
CA GLU A 37 14.22 -44.73 -0.06
C GLU A 37 14.93 -43.36 -0.02
N CYS A 38 16.11 -43.26 -0.63
CA CYS A 38 16.84 -41.99 -0.71
C CYS A 38 16.10 -40.96 -1.57
N ILE A 39 15.51 -41.38 -2.70
CA ILE A 39 14.71 -40.50 -3.56
C ILE A 39 13.46 -40.02 -2.82
N ALA A 40 12.70 -40.94 -2.22
CA ALA A 40 11.48 -40.61 -1.47
C ALA A 40 11.80 -39.72 -0.27
N GLY A 41 12.88 -40.01 0.46
CA GLY A 41 13.33 -39.19 1.59
C GLY A 41 13.69 -37.77 1.17
N ASN A 42 14.39 -37.59 0.04
CA ASN A 42 14.72 -36.27 -0.48
C ASN A 42 13.46 -35.52 -0.95
N GLN A 43 12.54 -36.20 -1.64
CA GLN A 43 11.28 -35.62 -2.08
C GLN A 43 10.42 -35.13 -0.91
N ILE A 44 10.30 -35.93 0.16
CA ILE A 44 9.54 -35.52 1.36
C ILE A 44 10.17 -34.29 2.01
N LYS A 45 11.51 -34.23 2.11
CA LYS A 45 12.20 -33.06 2.66
C LYS A 45 11.97 -31.81 1.82
N GLU A 46 12.03 -31.93 0.50
CA GLU A 46 11.76 -30.83 -0.41
C GLU A 46 10.31 -30.34 -0.33
N LEU A 47 9.34 -31.27 -0.31
CA LEU A 47 7.92 -30.95 -0.15
C LEU A 47 7.65 -30.21 1.16
N ASN A 48 8.26 -30.65 2.25
CA ASN A 48 8.12 -29.96 3.54
C ASN A 48 8.78 -28.58 3.52
N ALA A 49 9.99 -28.44 2.96
CA ALA A 49 10.62 -27.12 2.82
C ALA A 49 9.78 -26.16 1.97
N ARG A 50 9.13 -26.68 0.92
CA ARG A 50 8.19 -25.92 0.09
C ARG A 50 6.94 -25.52 0.86
N SER A 51 6.38 -26.41 1.68
CA SER A 51 5.25 -26.10 2.55
C SER A 51 5.60 -24.97 3.53
N GLU A 52 6.80 -24.98 4.12
CA GLU A 52 7.26 -23.87 4.97
C GLU A 52 7.38 -22.55 4.20
N ALA A 53 7.89 -22.59 2.96
CA ALA A 53 7.93 -21.40 2.10
C ALA A 53 6.51 -20.85 1.80
N GLU A 54 5.55 -21.73 1.52
CA GLU A 54 4.15 -21.38 1.27
C GLU A 54 3.50 -20.74 2.50
N LYS A 55 3.72 -21.28 3.71
CA LYS A 55 3.23 -20.67 4.96
C LYS A 55 3.68 -19.23 5.12
N GLY A 56 4.94 -18.92 4.80
CA GLY A 56 5.45 -17.55 4.85
C GLY A 56 4.75 -16.59 3.89
N ILE A 57 4.43 -17.04 2.66
CA ILE A 57 3.65 -16.25 1.70
C ILE A 57 2.21 -16.04 2.21
N PHE A 58 1.55 -17.08 2.75
CA PHE A 58 0.20 -16.93 3.30
C PHE A 58 0.14 -16.02 4.53
N ALA A 59 1.14 -16.11 5.42
CA ALA A 59 1.24 -15.25 6.60
C ALA A 59 1.44 -13.78 6.20
N SER A 60 2.24 -13.52 5.17
CA SER A 60 2.46 -12.16 4.68
C SER A 60 1.26 -11.61 3.90
N TYR A 61 0.55 -12.45 3.15
CA TYR A 61 -0.72 -12.07 2.52
C TYR A 61 -1.78 -11.68 3.55
N SER A 62 -2.01 -12.52 4.56
CA SER A 62 -3.00 -12.24 5.61
C SER A 62 -2.64 -11.00 6.45
N TYR A 63 -1.34 -10.79 6.73
CA TYR A 63 -0.86 -9.56 7.36
C TYR A 63 -1.16 -8.32 6.51
N THR A 64 -0.84 -8.38 5.21
CA THR A 64 -1.09 -7.28 4.27
C THR A 64 -2.58 -6.97 4.18
N GLN A 65 -3.43 -7.99 4.07
CA GLN A 65 -4.88 -7.84 4.05
C GLN A 65 -5.41 -7.16 5.32
N ALA A 66 -4.95 -7.60 6.51
CA ALA A 66 -5.38 -7.00 7.78
C ALA A 66 -4.96 -5.53 7.91
N LYS A 67 -3.79 -5.16 7.39
CA LYS A 67 -3.28 -3.78 7.38
C LYS A 67 -3.95 -2.87 6.36
N GLN A 68 -4.44 -3.44 5.27
CA GLN A 68 -5.25 -2.74 4.28
C GLN A 68 -6.72 -2.60 4.70
N ALA A 69 -7.20 -3.43 5.65
CA ALA A 69 -8.55 -3.31 6.21
C ALA A 69 -8.68 -2.23 7.29
N LEU A 70 -7.60 -1.54 7.67
CA LEU A 70 -7.63 -0.43 8.62
C LEU A 70 -8.12 0.85 7.95
N THR A 71 -8.73 1.75 8.74
CA THR A 71 -9.12 3.09 8.30
C THR A 71 -8.36 4.14 9.12
N PRO A 72 -7.36 4.85 8.55
CA PRO A 72 -6.86 4.73 7.17
C PRO A 72 -6.03 3.45 6.94
N PRO A 73 -5.93 2.98 5.68
CA PRO A 73 -5.11 1.83 5.33
C PRO A 73 -3.62 2.15 5.55
N THR A 74 -2.85 1.13 5.93
CA THR A 74 -1.43 1.33 6.21
C THR A 74 -0.63 1.44 4.90
N PRO A 75 0.29 2.41 4.73
CA PRO A 75 1.10 2.52 3.54
C PRO A 75 1.91 1.25 3.25
N ILE A 76 2.10 0.92 1.97
CA ILE A 76 2.82 -0.29 1.54
C ILE A 76 4.29 -0.25 2.00
N ALA A 77 4.90 0.93 2.09
CA ALA A 77 6.26 1.09 2.60
C ALA A 77 6.43 0.57 4.04
N ASP A 78 5.44 0.83 4.90
CA ASP A 78 5.45 0.38 6.30
C ASP A 78 5.22 -1.14 6.39
N ILE A 79 4.39 -1.68 5.49
CA ILE A 79 4.16 -3.13 5.38
C ILE A 79 5.44 -3.85 4.94
N ILE A 80 6.18 -3.29 3.97
CA ILE A 80 7.49 -3.81 3.55
C ILE A 80 8.46 -3.83 4.73
N LEU A 81 8.57 -2.73 5.46
CA LEU A 81 9.48 -2.63 6.61
C LEU A 81 9.15 -3.66 7.71
N ALA A 82 7.87 -3.99 7.90
CA ALA A 82 7.43 -4.96 8.89
C ALA A 82 7.64 -6.44 8.47
N LEU A 83 7.67 -6.71 7.16
CA LEU A 83 7.79 -8.07 6.61
C LEU A 83 9.22 -8.41 6.20
N ASP A 84 10.02 -7.43 5.77
CA ASP A 84 11.37 -7.68 5.31
C ASP A 84 12.28 -8.16 6.44
N GLY A 85 13.03 -9.23 6.20
CA GLY A 85 13.91 -9.85 7.19
C GLY A 85 13.19 -10.65 8.28
N LYS A 86 11.85 -10.70 8.28
CA LYS A 86 11.10 -11.47 9.27
C LYS A 86 11.42 -12.96 9.13
N THR A 87 11.84 -13.57 10.24
CA THR A 87 12.21 -14.98 10.28
C THR A 87 11.42 -15.70 11.37
N VAL A 88 10.85 -16.85 11.02
CA VAL A 88 10.30 -17.81 11.96
C VAL A 88 11.30 -18.97 12.07
N PRO A 89 11.94 -19.17 13.24
CA PRO A 89 12.97 -20.19 13.41
C PRO A 89 12.48 -21.57 12.99
N GLY A 90 13.20 -22.21 12.08
CA GLY A 90 12.89 -23.56 11.61
C GLY A 90 11.75 -23.66 10.59
N GLU A 91 11.15 -22.54 10.18
CA GLU A 91 10.09 -22.52 9.16
C GLU A 91 10.52 -21.71 7.95
N TYR A 92 10.41 -20.37 8.02
CA TYR A 92 10.67 -19.51 6.87
C TYR A 92 11.34 -18.19 7.22
N THR A 93 12.05 -17.63 6.23
CA THR A 93 12.54 -16.25 6.23
C THR A 93 11.88 -15.49 5.08
N LEU A 94 11.36 -14.30 5.38
CA LEU A 94 10.74 -13.41 4.40
C LEU A 94 11.71 -12.34 3.94
N THR A 95 11.58 -11.99 2.66
CA THR A 95 12.16 -10.80 2.05
C THR A 95 11.05 -10.08 1.32
N ALA A 96 10.81 -8.82 1.66
CA ALA A 96 9.75 -8.00 1.08
C ALA A 96 10.37 -6.82 0.34
N LYS A 97 9.89 -6.55 -0.87
CA LYS A 97 10.35 -5.43 -1.72
C LYS A 97 9.17 -4.81 -2.44
N VAL A 98 9.35 -3.58 -2.92
CA VAL A 98 8.42 -2.99 -3.90
C VAL A 98 8.45 -3.86 -5.17
N GLY A 99 7.27 -4.18 -5.69
CA GLY A 99 7.10 -4.95 -6.92
C GLY A 99 7.25 -4.10 -8.17
N ALA A 100 6.63 -4.55 -9.27
CA ALA A 100 6.66 -3.86 -10.56
C ALA A 100 6.02 -2.46 -10.51
N THR A 101 5.07 -2.25 -9.60
CA THR A 101 4.33 -0.99 -9.43
C THR A 101 4.51 -0.49 -8.00
N ALA A 102 4.36 0.82 -7.76
CA ALA A 102 4.40 1.39 -6.41
C ALA A 102 3.34 0.77 -5.45
N ASN A 103 2.30 0.15 -6.01
CA ASN A 103 1.22 -0.51 -5.27
C ASN A 103 1.32 -2.04 -5.24
N SER A 104 2.39 -2.63 -5.78
CA SER A 104 2.63 -4.07 -5.70
C SER A 104 3.73 -4.39 -4.71
N LEU A 105 3.52 -5.48 -3.98
CA LEU A 105 4.42 -6.00 -2.95
C LEU A 105 5.02 -7.31 -3.44
N LEU A 106 6.32 -7.34 -3.68
CA LEU A 106 7.06 -8.55 -4.03
C LEU A 106 7.55 -9.23 -2.75
N ILE A 107 7.07 -10.43 -2.49
CA ILE A 107 7.44 -11.23 -1.33
C ILE A 107 8.19 -12.47 -1.79
N THR A 108 9.37 -12.68 -1.23
CA THR A 108 10.14 -13.92 -1.35
C THR A 108 10.18 -14.60 0.00
N SER A 109 9.64 -15.81 0.08
CA SER A 109 9.71 -16.67 1.26
C SER A 109 10.71 -17.79 1.02
N LYS A 110 11.65 -17.96 1.95
CA LYS A 110 12.63 -19.05 1.99
C LYS A 110 12.22 -20.03 3.08
N GLY A 111 11.70 -21.19 2.72
CA GLY A 111 11.38 -22.28 3.64
C GLY A 111 12.58 -23.19 3.89
N ILE A 112 12.77 -23.62 5.14
CA ILE A 112 13.87 -24.52 5.52
C ILE A 112 13.29 -25.68 6.34
N HIS A 113 13.50 -26.92 5.90
CA HIS A 113 13.09 -28.10 6.65
C HIS A 113 14.20 -29.17 6.62
N GLN A 114 14.80 -29.48 7.78
CA GLN A 114 15.83 -30.52 7.94
C GLN A 114 16.97 -30.45 6.91
N GLY A 115 17.43 -29.23 6.59
CA GLY A 115 18.52 -28.97 5.64
C GLY A 115 18.08 -28.83 4.17
N ALA A 116 16.83 -29.16 3.83
CA ALA A 116 16.25 -28.80 2.54
C ALA A 116 15.80 -27.33 2.56
N VAL A 117 16.00 -26.64 1.44
CA VAL A 117 15.65 -25.23 1.29
C VAL A 117 14.79 -25.08 0.04
N ALA A 118 13.66 -24.40 0.17
CA ALA A 118 12.79 -24.06 -0.95
C ALA A 118 12.53 -22.54 -0.96
N TYR A 119 12.34 -21.99 -2.15
CA TYR A 119 12.05 -20.57 -2.34
C TYR A 119 10.72 -20.43 -3.07
N LEU A 120 9.87 -19.53 -2.56
CA LEU A 120 8.63 -19.15 -3.20
C LEU A 120 8.59 -17.64 -3.35
N LYS A 121 8.22 -17.18 -4.55
CA LYS A 121 8.05 -15.75 -4.86
C LYS A 121 6.60 -15.49 -5.22
N ALA A 122 6.03 -14.45 -4.64
CA ALA A 122 4.70 -13.97 -4.93
C ALA A 122 4.72 -12.46 -5.08
N GLU A 123 3.90 -11.94 -5.99
CA GLU A 123 3.64 -10.51 -6.11
C GLU A 123 2.18 -10.28 -5.74
N ILE A 124 1.94 -9.39 -4.79
CA ILE A 124 0.61 -9.05 -4.29
C ILE A 124 0.34 -7.62 -4.76
N GLU A 125 -0.66 -7.45 -5.61
CA GLU A 125 -1.15 -6.13 -5.98
C GLU A 125 -2.15 -5.66 -4.91
N VAL A 126 -1.88 -4.50 -4.31
CA VAL A 126 -2.81 -3.87 -3.39
C VAL A 126 -3.65 -2.90 -4.22
N GLY A 127 -4.94 -3.22 -4.38
CA GLY A 127 -5.90 -2.30 -4.94
C GLY A 127 -5.98 -1.06 -4.06
N VAL A 128 -5.35 0.03 -4.50
CA VAL A 128 -5.60 1.35 -3.95
C VAL A 128 -7.04 1.70 -4.31
N THR A 129 -7.95 1.62 -3.33
CA THR A 129 -9.06 2.56 -3.34
C THR A 129 -8.39 3.92 -3.31
N SER A 130 -8.45 4.61 -4.45
CA SER A 130 -7.89 5.93 -4.66
C SER A 130 -8.00 6.73 -3.37
N SER A 131 -6.83 7.07 -2.83
CA SER A 131 -6.63 7.98 -1.72
C SER A 131 -7.25 9.33 -2.05
N GLY A 132 -8.56 9.41 -1.86
CA GLY A 132 -9.22 10.50 -1.19
C GLY A 132 -10.09 9.76 -0.19
N GLY A 133 -9.71 9.77 1.10
CA GLY A 133 -10.76 9.59 2.09
C GLY A 133 -11.86 10.58 1.71
N GLU A 134 -13.13 10.17 1.78
CA GLU A 134 -14.28 11.03 1.44
C GLU A 134 -14.33 12.34 2.28
N TYR A 135 -13.33 12.57 3.13
CA TYR A 135 -13.12 13.62 4.10
C TYR A 135 -11.67 14.18 4.12
N ASP A 136 -10.95 14.17 2.99
CA ASP A 136 -9.66 14.91 2.86
C ASP A 136 -9.86 16.44 2.64
N ALA A 137 -11.12 16.88 2.61
CA ALA A 137 -11.47 18.28 2.57
C ALA A 137 -11.83 18.77 3.98
N ALA A 138 -11.35 19.95 4.34
CA ALA A 138 -11.72 20.63 5.59
C ALA A 138 -13.22 20.95 5.66
N ILE A 139 -13.86 21.12 4.50
CA ILE A 139 -15.31 21.27 4.38
C ILE A 139 -15.79 20.32 3.28
N VAL A 140 -16.62 19.35 3.65
CA VAL A 140 -17.33 18.46 2.72
C VAL A 140 -18.83 18.70 2.88
N SER A 141 -19.54 18.93 1.77
CA SER A 141 -21.00 19.00 1.75
C SER A 141 -21.58 18.17 0.62
N CYS A 142 -22.76 17.62 0.83
CA CYS A 142 -23.50 16.94 -0.22
C CYS A 142 -24.04 17.97 -1.23
N GLU A 143 -24.89 18.91 -0.79
CA GLU A 143 -25.69 19.71 -1.73
C GLU A 143 -25.03 21.02 -2.18
N GLY A 144 -24.04 21.51 -1.43
CA GLY A 144 -23.36 22.78 -1.70
C GLY A 144 -22.76 23.42 -0.45
N VAL A 145 -21.88 24.39 -0.65
CA VAL A 145 -21.19 25.09 0.46
C VAL A 145 -21.40 26.60 0.30
N VAL A 146 -21.96 27.24 1.33
CA VAL A 146 -22.09 28.70 1.41
C VAL A 146 -21.24 29.24 2.55
N MET A 147 -20.25 30.07 2.22
CA MET A 147 -19.35 30.71 3.19
C MET A 147 -19.61 32.21 3.25
N GLY A 148 -20.34 32.65 4.28
CA GLY A 148 -20.74 34.05 4.45
C GLY A 148 -19.98 34.84 5.52
N ALA A 149 -19.43 34.18 6.54
CA ALA A 149 -18.70 34.83 7.64
C ALA A 149 -17.18 34.77 7.43
N GLY A 150 -16.44 35.80 7.87
CA GLY A 150 -15.01 36.03 7.59
C GLY A 150 -14.00 35.13 8.30
N GLY A 151 -14.24 33.81 8.34
CA GLY A 151 -13.25 32.83 8.79
C GLY A 151 -12.15 32.58 7.74
N VAL A 152 -11.06 31.92 8.15
CA VAL A 152 -10.01 31.43 7.24
C VAL A 152 -10.14 29.90 7.15
N VAL A 153 -10.07 29.36 5.94
CA VAL A 153 -10.00 27.90 5.73
C VAL A 153 -8.54 27.54 5.48
N ASP A 154 -7.88 26.98 6.49
CA ASP A 154 -6.51 26.48 6.44
C ASP A 154 -6.34 25.16 7.22
N SER A 155 -5.22 24.48 7.02
CA SER A 155 -4.90 23.24 7.73
C SER A 155 -4.23 23.55 9.06
N PHE A 156 -4.72 22.91 10.13
CA PHE A 156 -4.16 23.06 11.46
C PHE A 156 -2.82 22.33 11.59
N ASP A 157 -1.74 23.10 11.71
CA ASP A 157 -0.43 22.57 12.10
C ASP A 157 -0.24 22.70 13.61
N SER A 158 -0.37 21.57 14.31
CA SER A 158 -0.22 21.49 15.77
C SER A 158 1.16 21.93 16.28
N ARG A 159 2.18 22.00 15.42
CA ARG A 159 3.53 22.51 15.75
C ARG A 159 3.57 24.04 15.85
N LYS A 160 2.63 24.76 15.21
CA LYS A 160 2.53 26.22 15.23
C LYS A 160 1.71 26.77 16.42
N GLY A 161 1.08 25.88 17.19
CA GLY A 161 0.29 26.23 18.37
C GLY A 161 -1.12 26.73 18.03
N SER A 162 -1.92 27.02 19.05
CA SER A 162 -3.31 27.49 18.92
C SER A 162 -3.40 28.81 18.15
N TYR A 163 -4.37 28.92 17.23
CA TYR A 163 -4.65 30.14 16.44
C TYR A 163 -4.95 31.39 17.28
N GLU A 164 -5.28 31.22 18.56
CA GLU A 164 -5.69 32.29 19.47
C GLU A 164 -4.53 32.98 20.20
N LYS A 165 -3.29 32.50 20.05
CA LYS A 165 -2.15 33.12 20.74
C LYS A 165 -1.64 34.33 19.96
N GLN A 166 -1.84 35.53 20.51
CA GLN A 166 -1.06 36.71 20.14
C GLN A 166 0.38 36.48 20.58
N PHE A 167 1.32 36.46 19.64
CA PHE A 167 2.74 36.33 19.94
C PHE A 167 3.30 37.72 20.14
N LYS A 168 4.03 37.97 21.24
CA LYS A 168 4.75 39.23 21.42
C LYS A 168 6.12 39.12 20.75
N ASP A 169 6.50 40.09 19.93
CA ASP A 169 7.86 40.17 19.40
C ASP A 169 8.88 40.47 20.52
N LYS A 170 10.19 40.46 20.18
CA LYS A 170 11.28 40.79 21.12
C LYS A 170 11.19 42.23 21.70
N TYR A 171 10.29 43.05 21.16
CA TYR A 171 10.01 44.43 21.58
C TYR A 171 8.63 44.58 22.24
N GLY A 172 7.94 43.47 22.55
CA GLY A 172 6.67 43.46 23.27
C GLY A 172 5.43 43.83 22.45
N LYS A 173 5.55 43.97 21.12
CA LYS A 173 4.40 44.25 20.25
C LYS A 173 3.64 42.97 19.93
N ASP A 174 2.32 43.05 20.04
CA ASP A 174 1.43 41.95 19.69
C ASP A 174 1.48 41.71 18.18
N TYR A 175 1.85 40.48 17.80
CA TYR A 175 1.85 39.97 16.45
C TYR A 175 0.83 38.83 16.41
N SER A 176 -0.23 39.01 15.63
CA SER A 176 -1.07 37.89 15.20
C SER A 176 -0.20 36.99 14.32
N LEU A 177 -0.25 35.67 14.50
CA LEU A 177 0.39 34.74 13.56
C LEU A 177 0.11 35.21 12.12
N PRO A 178 1.12 35.32 11.26
CA PRO A 178 0.86 35.64 9.88
C PRO A 178 0.05 34.47 9.33
N THR A 179 -1.18 34.72 8.91
CA THR A 179 -1.82 33.88 7.90
C THR A 179 -0.79 33.73 6.78
N GLN A 180 -0.31 32.49 6.58
CA GLN A 180 0.94 32.12 5.90
C GLN A 180 1.35 33.02 4.71
N ASN A 181 1.95 34.18 4.98
CA ASN A 181 2.63 35.01 3.99
C ASN A 181 3.87 35.63 4.64
N ALA A 182 4.63 34.84 5.39
CA ALA A 182 6.05 35.13 5.52
C ALA A 182 6.68 34.75 4.16
N PRO A 183 7.44 35.66 3.51
CA PRO A 183 8.11 35.32 2.26
C PRO A 183 9.01 34.12 2.49
N ALA A 184 8.80 33.08 1.68
CA ALA A 184 9.61 31.88 1.68
C ALA A 184 11.08 32.27 1.58
N THR A 185 11.89 31.86 2.57
CA THR A 185 13.26 31.50 2.22
C THR A 185 13.18 30.24 1.35
N PRO A 186 14.04 30.08 0.32
CA PRO A 186 13.86 29.06 -0.71
C PRO A 186 13.84 27.59 -0.26
N ASP A 187 14.07 27.30 1.02
CA ASP A 187 14.42 25.95 1.48
C ASP A 187 13.43 25.33 2.48
N GLU A 188 12.35 26.03 2.85
CA GLU A 188 11.35 25.45 3.76
C GLU A 188 10.13 24.99 2.97
N TYR A 189 10.16 23.70 2.63
CA TYR A 189 9.07 22.93 2.02
C TYR A 189 7.74 23.29 2.68
N VAL A 190 6.98 24.20 2.07
CA VAL A 190 5.54 24.32 2.33
C VAL A 190 4.99 22.98 1.93
N ASN A 191 4.59 22.18 2.92
CA ASN A 191 3.99 20.89 2.66
C ASN A 191 2.65 21.14 1.94
N ALA A 192 2.69 21.12 0.61
CA ALA A 192 1.54 21.25 -0.28
C ALA A 192 0.47 20.17 -0.03
N ASN A 193 0.75 19.18 0.82
CA ASN A 193 -0.18 18.10 1.19
C ASN A 193 -0.96 18.37 2.49
N ALA A 194 -0.81 19.55 3.11
CA ALA A 194 -1.62 19.94 4.28
C ALA A 194 -2.44 21.19 3.94
N ASN A 195 -3.25 21.10 2.89
CA ASN A 195 -4.13 22.18 2.46
C ASN A 195 -5.57 21.86 2.89
N ALA A 196 -6.30 22.86 3.40
CA ALA A 196 -7.69 22.69 3.80
C ALA A 196 -8.60 22.80 2.58
N ASN A 197 -8.83 21.68 1.92
CA ASN A 197 -9.64 21.65 0.70
C ASN A 197 -11.12 21.92 1.03
N VAL A 198 -11.86 22.46 0.07
CA VAL A 198 -13.33 22.59 0.14
C VAL A 198 -13.91 21.76 -0.98
N SER A 199 -14.77 20.79 -0.66
CA SER A 199 -15.29 19.83 -1.62
C SER A 199 -16.80 19.63 -1.50
N THR A 200 -17.46 19.41 -2.63
CA THR A 200 -18.81 18.85 -2.67
C THR A 200 -18.76 17.47 -3.33
N THR A 201 -19.39 16.47 -2.75
CA THR A 201 -19.27 15.07 -3.19
C THR A 201 -20.53 14.49 -3.83
N TYR A 202 -21.63 15.25 -3.89
CA TYR A 202 -22.90 14.69 -4.34
C TYR A 202 -22.96 14.48 -5.84
N ASP A 203 -23.43 13.29 -6.21
CA ASP A 203 -23.55 12.79 -7.58
C ASP A 203 -24.68 13.50 -8.32
N ALA A 204 -24.46 13.83 -9.60
CA ALA A 204 -25.32 14.65 -10.44
C ALA A 204 -26.70 14.01 -10.79
N ILE A 205 -27.08 12.93 -10.11
CA ILE A 205 -28.20 12.05 -10.45
C ILE A 205 -29.57 12.66 -10.07
N GLN A 206 -29.65 13.64 -9.16
CA GLN A 206 -30.93 14.20 -8.67
C GLN A 206 -31.11 15.71 -8.90
N GLY A 207 -30.39 16.31 -9.86
CA GLY A 207 -30.66 17.69 -10.32
C GLY A 207 -30.22 18.83 -9.40
N ALA A 208 -29.62 18.55 -8.23
CA ALA A 208 -28.95 19.54 -7.40
C ALA A 208 -27.53 19.78 -7.92
N LYS A 209 -27.17 21.04 -8.18
CA LYS A 209 -25.81 21.43 -8.58
C LYS A 209 -25.01 21.69 -7.31
N GLY A 210 -23.99 20.88 -7.04
CA GLY A 210 -23.10 21.02 -5.87
C GLY A 210 -22.26 22.31 -5.95
N ASP A 211 -22.92 23.45 -5.81
CA ASP A 211 -22.34 24.78 -5.99
C ASP A 211 -21.59 25.21 -4.72
N ILE A 212 -20.44 25.85 -4.91
CA ILE A 212 -19.66 26.49 -3.84
C ILE A 212 -19.78 28.01 -4.02
N SER A 213 -20.40 28.68 -3.05
CA SER A 213 -20.61 30.13 -3.04
C SER A 213 -19.91 30.78 -1.87
N GLN A 214 -18.99 31.67 -2.18
CA GLN A 214 -18.20 32.41 -1.21
C GLN A 214 -18.61 33.87 -1.26
N THR A 215 -19.50 34.24 -0.34
CA THR A 215 -20.07 35.58 -0.25
C THR A 215 -19.31 36.49 0.73
N GLY A 216 -18.50 35.90 1.63
CA GLY A 216 -17.61 36.60 2.54
C GLY A 216 -16.15 36.69 2.04
N LYS A 217 -15.35 37.57 2.66
CA LYS A 217 -13.91 37.77 2.36
C LYS A 217 -12.99 36.69 2.96
N ALA A 218 -13.52 35.50 3.24
CA ALA A 218 -12.75 34.38 3.77
C ALA A 218 -11.67 33.97 2.76
N PRO A 219 -10.39 33.87 3.12
CA PRO A 219 -9.41 33.25 2.23
C PRO A 219 -9.43 31.71 2.39
N ILE A 220 -9.30 30.99 1.27
CA ILE A 220 -9.13 29.53 1.21
C ILE A 220 -7.68 29.24 0.87
N TYR A 221 -6.98 28.51 1.73
CA TYR A 221 -5.63 28.02 1.50
C TYR A 221 -5.69 26.51 1.24
N GLY A 222 -6.06 26.17 0.00
CA GLY A 222 -6.24 24.81 -0.49
C GLY A 222 -7.05 24.74 -1.78
N ASN A 223 -7.27 23.51 -2.25
CA ASN A 223 -7.98 23.25 -3.49
C ASN A 223 -9.50 23.30 -3.27
N VAL A 224 -10.22 23.79 -4.28
CA VAL A 224 -11.68 23.86 -4.27
C VAL A 224 -12.21 22.89 -5.33
N ASN A 225 -13.02 21.92 -4.92
CA ASN A 225 -13.64 20.92 -5.79
C ASN A 225 -15.17 21.06 -5.74
N ALA A 226 -15.79 21.73 -6.73
CA ALA A 226 -17.25 21.85 -6.82
C ALA A 226 -17.81 20.88 -7.88
N THR A 227 -18.81 20.09 -7.53
CA THR A 227 -19.55 19.27 -8.51
C THR A 227 -20.46 20.13 -9.38
N GLY A 228 -20.80 21.34 -8.92
CA GLY A 228 -21.51 22.37 -9.66
C GLY A 228 -20.60 23.53 -10.04
N ASN A 229 -21.07 24.76 -9.78
CA ASN A 229 -20.38 26.02 -10.06
C ASN A 229 -19.59 26.50 -8.84
N TYR A 230 -18.55 27.31 -9.07
CA TYR A 230 -17.89 28.11 -8.04
C TYR A 230 -18.22 29.59 -8.24
N THR A 231 -18.62 30.30 -7.19
CA THR A 231 -18.79 31.77 -7.22
C THR A 231 -18.07 32.42 -6.04
N GLY A 232 -17.05 33.25 -6.31
CA GLY A 232 -16.31 34.01 -5.31
C GLY A 232 -16.61 35.50 -5.36
N ASN A 233 -16.98 36.11 -4.23
CA ASN A 233 -17.19 37.56 -4.10
C ASN A 233 -16.18 38.16 -3.13
N GLY A 234 -15.08 38.69 -3.67
CA GLY A 234 -14.02 39.33 -2.88
C GLY A 234 -13.20 38.39 -1.99
N SER A 235 -13.20 37.09 -2.28
CA SER A 235 -12.42 36.06 -1.60
C SER A 235 -11.11 35.74 -2.32
N LYS A 236 -10.11 35.31 -1.55
CA LYS A 236 -8.81 34.85 -2.06
C LYS A 236 -8.77 33.32 -2.00
N VAL A 237 -8.51 32.66 -3.11
CA VAL A 237 -8.22 31.21 -3.14
C VAL A 237 -6.74 31.05 -3.48
N VAL A 238 -6.03 30.30 -2.65
CA VAL A 238 -4.62 29.94 -2.84
C VAL A 238 -4.57 28.42 -3.00
N GLY A 239 -4.70 27.98 -4.25
CA GLY A 239 -4.83 26.58 -4.64
C GLY A 239 -5.52 26.47 -6.00
N ASP A 240 -5.79 25.25 -6.43
CA ASP A 240 -6.50 24.98 -7.68
C ASP A 240 -8.02 24.97 -7.46
N ILE A 241 -8.76 25.52 -8.43
CA ILE A 241 -10.23 25.46 -8.45
C ILE A 241 -10.64 24.51 -9.56
N LYS A 242 -11.29 23.40 -9.18
CA LYS A 242 -11.86 22.42 -10.09
C LYS A 242 -13.38 22.42 -9.94
N THR A 243 -14.07 22.67 -11.04
CA THR A 243 -15.53 22.64 -11.09
C THR A 243 -16.03 21.91 -12.32
N ASN A 244 -17.17 21.22 -12.22
CA ASN A 244 -17.84 20.69 -13.42
C ASN A 244 -18.73 21.74 -14.10
N GLY A 245 -19.13 22.78 -13.36
CA GLY A 245 -19.82 23.96 -13.86
C GLY A 245 -18.89 25.15 -14.07
N ASN A 246 -19.46 26.35 -14.03
CA ASN A 246 -18.75 27.60 -14.26
C ASN A 246 -18.00 28.08 -13.02
N VAL A 247 -16.91 28.81 -13.25
CA VAL A 247 -16.17 29.57 -12.23
C VAL A 247 -16.47 31.05 -12.42
N GLY A 248 -17.09 31.69 -11.43
CA GLY A 248 -17.42 33.12 -11.44
C GLY A 248 -16.69 33.87 -10.33
N PHE A 249 -16.10 35.01 -10.67
CA PHE A 249 -15.56 35.95 -9.69
C PHE A 249 -16.29 37.29 -9.82
N THR A 250 -16.87 37.75 -8.72
CA THR A 250 -17.48 39.07 -8.63
C THR A 250 -16.52 39.97 -7.88
N THR A 251 -15.75 40.78 -8.60
CA THR A 251 -14.93 41.83 -8.01
C THR A 251 -15.81 43.03 -7.73
N LYS A 252 -15.90 43.48 -6.48
CA LYS A 252 -16.34 44.84 -6.17
C LYS A 252 -15.17 45.80 -6.40
N GLU A 253 -14.73 45.95 -7.64
CA GLU A 253 -13.94 47.12 -8.02
C GLU A 253 -14.89 48.30 -8.14
N ALA A 254 -14.86 49.17 -7.14
CA ALA A 254 -15.35 50.53 -7.32
C ALA A 254 -14.42 51.19 -8.32
N ILE A 255 -14.89 51.42 -9.55
CA ILE A 255 -14.26 52.39 -10.44
C ILE A 255 -14.28 53.71 -9.68
N PRO A 256 -13.13 54.32 -9.33
CA PRO A 256 -13.15 55.67 -8.79
C PRO A 256 -13.69 56.55 -9.91
N THR A 257 -14.91 57.07 -9.74
CA THR A 257 -15.44 58.13 -10.58
C THR A 257 -14.48 59.31 -10.45
N GLY A 258 -13.55 59.42 -11.39
CA GLY A 258 -12.58 60.49 -11.48
C GLY A 258 -13.31 61.82 -11.43
N SER A 259 -12.97 62.60 -10.41
CA SER A 259 -13.27 64.02 -10.29
C SER A 259 -13.00 64.73 -11.61
N GLY A 260 -13.98 65.50 -12.08
CA GLY A 260 -13.87 66.28 -13.30
C GLY A 260 -12.63 67.14 -13.33
N PHE A 261 -11.88 67.05 -14.43
CA PHE A 261 -11.00 68.13 -14.86
C PHE A 261 -11.89 69.33 -15.22
N ARG A 262 -11.81 70.38 -14.40
CA ARG A 262 -12.01 71.76 -14.83
C ARG A 262 -10.65 72.42 -14.88
#